data_AF-A0A6B2XSR1-F1
#
_entry.id   AF-A0A6B2XSR1-F1
#
_cell.length_a   1.000
_cell.length_b   1.000
_cell.length_c   1.000
_cell.angle_alpha   90.00
_cell.angle_beta   90.00
_cell.angle_gamma   90.00
#
_symmetry.space_group_name_H-M   'P 1'
#
loop_
_entity.id
_entity.type
_entity.pdbx_description
1 polymer ?
#
loop_
_entity_poly.entity_id
_entity_poly.type
_entity_poly.pdbx_seq_one_letter_code
_entity_poly.pdbx_strand_id
1 'polypeptide(L)'
;NQLLLPFLSLVTTAEIERNPTVKAEAVAAAARQGRPMSGLLFTYPVHQAADILFCHGNLVPGGQDQLPHVELTRTIARRFNQRYAAAQPYFPEPDVLLAPAPTVLGTDGRKMSKSAGNALELRDDEDAT
;
A
#
# COMPACT_ATOMS: atom_id res chain seq x y z
N ASN A 1 -15.26 -2.32 10.82
CA ASN A 1 -13.99 -2.77 10.21
C ASN A 1 -13.55 -4.13 10.79
N GLN A 2 -14.27 -5.21 10.47
CA GLN A 2 -14.04 -6.55 11.06
C GLN A 2 -13.19 -7.48 10.17
N LEU A 3 -12.80 -7.06 8.96
CA LEU A 3 -12.08 -7.89 7.98
C LEU A 3 -10.59 -8.06 8.30
N LEU A 4 -10.01 -7.16 9.10
CA LEU A 4 -8.59 -7.20 9.42
C LEU A 4 -8.18 -8.51 10.11
N LEU A 5 -8.90 -8.91 11.16
CA LEU A 5 -8.58 -10.12 11.94
C LEU A 5 -8.62 -11.41 11.10
N PRO A 6 -9.69 -11.68 10.30
CA PRO A 6 -9.68 -12.85 9.43
C PRO A 6 -8.59 -12.75 8.36
N PHE A 7 -8.26 -11.57 7.83
CA PHE A 7 -7.18 -11.44 6.84
C PHE A 7 -5.79 -11.70 7.45
N LEU A 8 -5.55 -11.24 8.68
CA LEU A 8 -4.31 -11.57 9.41
C LEU A 8 -4.16 -13.07 9.66
N SER A 9 -5.27 -13.82 9.76
CA SER A 9 -5.21 -15.29 9.86
C SER A 9 -4.88 -16.00 8.53
N LEU A 10 -4.95 -15.28 7.40
CA LEU A 10 -4.70 -15.82 6.06
C LEU A 10 -3.29 -15.50 5.54
N VAL A 11 -2.50 -14.73 6.29
CA VAL A 11 -1.16 -14.28 5.89
C VAL A 11 -0.17 -14.58 7.01
N THR A 12 1.01 -15.06 6.63
CA THR A 12 2.09 -15.33 7.59
C THR A 12 2.93 -14.09 7.85
N THR A 13 3.56 -14.01 9.01
CA THR A 13 4.51 -12.93 9.32
C THR A 13 5.65 -12.87 8.31
N ALA A 14 6.15 -14.02 7.85
CA ALA A 14 7.23 -14.11 6.85
C ALA A 14 6.85 -13.48 5.50
N GLU A 15 5.59 -13.56 5.07
CA GLU A 15 5.14 -12.91 3.84
C GLU A 15 5.14 -11.39 3.96
N ILE A 16 4.72 -10.88 5.12
CA ILE A 16 4.72 -9.45 5.42
C ILE A 16 6.15 -8.91 5.53
N GLU A 17 7.04 -9.64 6.23
CA GLU A 17 8.46 -9.28 6.37
C GLU A 17 9.21 -9.22 5.03
N ARG A 18 8.81 -10.05 4.06
CA ARG A 18 9.40 -10.07 2.72
C ARG A 18 8.87 -8.97 1.81
N ASN A 19 7.83 -8.24 2.21
CA ASN A 19 7.32 -7.13 1.42
C ASN A 19 8.38 -6.00 1.33
N PRO A 20 8.85 -5.66 0.13
CA PRO A 20 9.95 -4.70 -0.04
C PRO A 20 9.56 -3.30 0.42
N THR A 21 8.30 -2.90 0.26
CA THR A 21 7.80 -1.58 0.66
C THR A 21 7.71 -1.47 2.18
N VAL A 22 7.19 -2.48 2.87
CA VAL A 22 7.20 -2.53 4.36
C VAL A 22 8.63 -2.43 4.90
N LYS A 23 9.57 -3.20 4.31
CA LYS A 23 10.97 -3.18 4.73
C LYS A 23 11.61 -1.81 4.51
N ALA A 24 11.38 -1.19 3.36
CA ALA A 24 11.90 0.14 3.05
C ALA A 24 11.36 1.20 4.02
N GLU A 25 10.06 1.20 4.27
CA GLU A 25 9.41 2.12 5.20
C GLU A 25 9.91 1.93 6.65
N ALA A 26 10.13 0.69 7.08
CA ALA A 26 10.67 0.43 8.41
C ALA A 26 12.12 0.93 8.58
N VAL A 27 12.97 0.73 7.57
CA VAL A 27 14.33 1.29 7.55
C VAL A 27 14.30 2.82 7.57
N ALA A 28 13.41 3.43 6.77
CA ALA A 28 13.26 4.88 6.72
C ALA A 28 12.76 5.46 8.06
N ALA A 29 11.80 4.80 8.71
CA ALA A 29 11.28 5.19 10.02
C ALA A 29 12.36 5.10 11.11
N ALA A 30 13.15 4.02 11.11
CA ALA A 30 14.27 3.87 12.03
C ALA A 30 15.32 4.97 11.81
N ALA A 31 15.68 5.25 10.55
CA ALA A 31 16.68 6.26 10.21
C ALA A 31 16.24 7.70 10.54
N ARG A 32 14.97 8.05 10.27
CA ARG A 32 14.47 9.42 10.47
C ARG A 32 14.03 9.72 11.90
N GLN A 33 13.44 8.73 12.58
CA GLN A 33 12.71 8.97 13.83
C GLN A 33 13.28 8.15 15.01
N GLY A 34 14.27 7.28 14.77
CA GLY A 34 14.78 6.37 15.79
C GLY A 34 13.72 5.40 16.32
N ARG A 35 12.63 5.18 15.57
CA ARG A 35 11.49 4.38 16.02
C ARG A 35 11.61 2.94 15.52
N PRO A 36 11.36 1.95 16.39
CA PRO A 36 11.23 0.56 15.95
C PRO A 36 9.99 0.38 15.08
N MET A 37 9.97 -0.70 14.30
CA MET A 37 8.79 -1.08 13.51
C MET A 37 7.60 -1.30 14.44
N SER A 38 6.51 -0.58 14.19
CA SER A 38 5.25 -0.77 14.93
C SER A 38 4.44 -1.91 14.34
N GLY A 39 3.54 -2.50 15.13
CA GLY A 39 2.59 -3.50 14.63
C GLY A 39 1.68 -2.97 13.52
N LEU A 40 1.36 -1.68 13.52
CA LEU A 40 0.60 -1.05 12.44
C LEU A 40 1.43 -0.98 11.15
N LEU A 41 2.68 -0.51 11.22
CA LEU A 41 3.58 -0.50 10.05
C LEU A 41 3.87 -1.90 9.54
N PHE A 42 3.87 -2.90 10.43
CA PHE A 42 4.00 -4.28 10.00
C PHE A 42 2.75 -4.75 9.25
N THR A 43 1.56 -4.52 9.80
CA THR A 43 0.31 -5.07 9.27
C THR A 43 -0.45 -4.16 8.30
N TYR A 44 0.06 -2.98 7.96
CA TYR A 44 -0.67 -2.04 7.08
C TYR A 44 -0.98 -2.60 5.69
N PRO A 45 -0.17 -3.48 5.06
CA PRO A 45 -0.57 -4.07 3.78
C PRO A 45 -1.85 -4.92 3.89
N VAL A 46 -2.07 -5.53 5.06
CA VAL A 46 -3.29 -6.30 5.36
C VAL A 46 -4.46 -5.36 5.66
N HIS A 47 -4.21 -4.19 6.27
CA HIS A 47 -5.22 -3.14 6.39
C HIS A 47 -5.64 -2.63 5.01
N GLN A 48 -4.67 -2.36 4.13
CA GLN A 48 -4.94 -1.93 2.76
C GLN A 48 -5.74 -2.98 1.99
N ALA A 49 -5.44 -4.27 2.18
CA ALA A 49 -6.24 -5.35 1.61
C ALA A 49 -7.69 -5.34 2.14
N ALA A 50 -7.89 -5.06 3.43
CA ALA A 50 -9.23 -4.90 4.02
C ALA A 50 -10.00 -3.74 3.36
N ASP A 51 -9.35 -2.60 3.13
CA ASP A 51 -9.98 -1.43 2.50
C ASP A 51 -10.36 -1.72 1.03
N ILE A 52 -9.48 -2.37 0.26
CA ILE A 52 -9.75 -2.73 -1.15
C ILE A 52 -10.90 -3.74 -1.25
N LEU A 53 -10.82 -4.83 -0.48
CA LEU A 53 -11.75 -5.94 -0.58
C LEU A 53 -13.11 -5.65 0.06
N PHE A 54 -13.16 -4.77 1.07
CA PHE A 54 -14.43 -4.26 1.61
C PHE A 54 -15.31 -3.64 0.52
N CYS A 55 -14.71 -2.90 -0.40
CA CYS A 55 -15.40 -2.28 -1.53
C CYS A 55 -15.56 -3.21 -2.74
N HIS A 56 -15.18 -4.48 -2.64
CA HIS A 56 -15.06 -5.39 -3.79
C HIS A 56 -14.26 -4.78 -4.95
N GLY A 57 -13.18 -4.07 -4.64
CA GLY A 57 -12.32 -3.48 -5.66
C GLY A 57 -11.68 -4.54 -6.54
N ASN A 58 -11.89 -4.45 -7.86
CA ASN A 58 -11.26 -5.30 -8.87
C ASN A 58 -10.11 -4.59 -9.61
N LEU A 59 -9.96 -3.28 -9.42
CA LEU A 59 -8.91 -2.47 -10.03
C LEU A 59 -8.47 -1.39 -9.05
N VAL A 60 -7.16 -1.26 -8.84
CA VAL A 60 -6.55 -0.34 -7.89
C VAL A 60 -5.55 0.55 -8.64
N PRO A 61 -5.81 1.86 -8.76
CA PRO A 61 -4.85 2.78 -9.35
C PRO A 61 -3.63 2.92 -8.43
N GLY A 62 -2.43 2.77 -8.99
CA GLY A 62 -1.22 2.77 -8.18
C GLY A 62 0.07 2.83 -9.01
N GLY A 63 1.16 3.15 -8.34
CA GLY A 63 2.51 3.07 -8.90
C GLY A 63 3.08 1.64 -8.83
N GLN A 64 4.23 1.43 -9.48
CA GLN A 64 4.94 0.15 -9.45
C GLN A 64 5.36 -0.25 -8.02
N ASP A 65 5.62 0.73 -7.16
CA ASP A 65 5.94 0.56 -5.73
C ASP A 65 4.79 -0.03 -4.90
N GLN A 66 3.56 0.02 -5.41
CA GLN A 66 2.38 -0.53 -4.75
C GLN A 66 2.05 -1.97 -5.19
N LEU A 67 2.70 -2.49 -6.23
CA LEU A 67 2.51 -3.87 -6.72
C LEU A 67 2.60 -4.92 -5.60
N PRO A 68 3.56 -4.86 -4.65
CA PRO A 68 3.65 -5.83 -3.56
C PRO A 68 2.41 -5.86 -2.66
N HIS A 69 1.74 -4.72 -2.43
CA HIS A 69 0.53 -4.65 -1.61
C HIS A 69 -0.69 -5.21 -2.33
N VAL A 70 -0.82 -4.92 -3.62
CA VAL A 70 -1.94 -5.44 -4.41
C VAL A 70 -1.78 -6.94 -4.64
N GLU A 71 -0.55 -7.44 -4.80
CA GLU A 71 -0.29 -8.89 -4.85
C GLU A 71 -0.65 -9.60 -3.53
N LEU A 72 -0.32 -8.99 -2.39
CA LEU A 72 -0.76 -9.52 -1.09
C LEU A 72 -2.29 -9.51 -0.99
N THR A 73 -2.94 -8.46 -1.50
CA THR A 73 -4.40 -8.35 -1.52
C THR A 73 -5.03 -9.46 -2.37
N ARG A 74 -4.50 -9.75 -3.56
CA ARG A 74 -4.91 -10.91 -4.38
C ARG A 74 -4.75 -12.23 -3.63
N THR A 75 -3.61 -12.40 -2.96
CA THR A 75 -3.33 -13.60 -2.18
C THR A 75 -4.36 -13.79 -1.06
N ILE A 76 -4.70 -12.71 -0.34
CA ILE A 76 -5.75 -12.72 0.69
C ILE A 76 -7.12 -13.06 0.08
N ALA A 77 -7.52 -12.41 -1.02
CA ALA A 77 -8.79 -12.68 -1.69
C ALA A 77 -8.89 -14.16 -2.12
N ARG A 78 -7.83 -14.68 -2.76
CA ARG A 78 -7.74 -16.08 -3.20
C ARG A 78 -7.86 -17.05 -2.03
N ARG A 79 -7.09 -16.84 -0.95
CA ARG A 79 -7.11 -17.70 0.25
C ARG A 79 -8.45 -17.63 0.97
N PHE A 80 -9.05 -16.44 1.06
CA PHE A 80 -10.37 -16.27 1.65
C PHE A 80 -11.43 -17.05 0.85
N ASN A 81 -11.46 -16.87 -0.47
CA ASN A 81 -12.40 -17.55 -1.34
C ASN A 81 -12.25 -19.07 -1.25
N GLN A 82 -11.02 -19.59 -1.26
CA GLN A 82 -10.75 -21.02 -1.10
C GLN A 82 -11.22 -21.57 0.25
N ARG A 83 -10.99 -20.82 1.34
CA ARG A 83 -11.27 -21.29 2.70
C ARG A 83 -12.73 -21.15 3.12
N TYR A 84 -13.41 -20.10 2.65
CA TYR A 84 -14.72 -19.69 3.17
C TYR A 84 -15.82 -19.57 2.12
N ALA A 85 -15.48 -19.52 0.82
CA ALA A 85 -16.43 -19.25 -0.26
C ALA A 85 -16.13 -20.12 -1.50
N ALA A 86 -15.78 -21.39 -1.31
CA ALA A 86 -15.29 -22.26 -2.38
C ALA A 86 -16.33 -22.52 -3.49
N ALA A 87 -17.63 -22.50 -3.16
CA ALA A 87 -18.71 -22.70 -4.12
C ALA A 87 -18.95 -21.47 -5.02
N GLN A 88 -18.69 -20.26 -4.50
CA GLN A 88 -18.85 -19.01 -5.22
C GLN A 88 -17.88 -17.97 -4.64
N PRO A 89 -16.87 -17.52 -5.41
CA PRO A 89 -15.91 -16.51 -4.95
C PRO A 89 -16.62 -15.27 -4.39
N TYR A 90 -16.26 -14.88 -3.17
CA TYR A 90 -16.84 -13.72 -2.48
C TYR A 90 -16.08 -12.43 -2.83
N PHE A 91 -14.75 -12.48 -2.78
CA PHE A 91 -13.90 -11.35 -3.10
C PHE A 91 -13.35 -11.43 -4.53
N PRO A 92 -13.36 -10.34 -5.31
CA PRO A 92 -12.59 -10.28 -6.55
C PRO A 92 -11.09 -10.26 -6.26
N GLU A 93 -10.28 -10.75 -7.20
CA GLU A 93 -8.83 -10.52 -7.18
C GLU A 93 -8.55 -9.16 -7.84
N PRO A 94 -8.01 -8.17 -7.11
CA PRO A 94 -7.76 -6.84 -7.66
C PRO A 94 -6.55 -6.83 -8.59
N ASP A 95 -6.64 -6.05 -9.67
CA ASP A 95 -5.50 -5.69 -10.50
C ASP A 95 -4.99 -4.29 -10.25
N VAL A 96 -3.72 -4.04 -10.61
CA VAL A 96 -3.14 -2.70 -10.55
C VAL A 96 -3.39 -1.99 -11.86
N LEU A 97 -4.04 -0.83 -11.79
CA LEU A 97 -4.05 0.12 -12.89
C LEU A 97 -2.80 1.00 -12.77
N LEU A 98 -1.77 0.65 -13.55
CA LEU A 98 -0.58 1.47 -13.67
C LEU A 98 -0.93 2.71 -14.50
N ALA A 99 -1.00 3.87 -13.85
CA ALA A 99 -1.14 5.13 -14.56
C ALA A 99 0.18 5.44 -15.31
N PRO A 100 0.14 5.81 -16.61
CA PRO A 100 1.28 6.36 -17.31
C PRO A 100 1.49 7.83 -16.87
N ALA A 101 1.66 8.05 -15.57
CA ALA A 101 1.90 9.37 -15.01
C ALA A 101 3.42 9.54 -14.85
N PRO A 102 4.05 10.52 -15.52
CA PRO A 102 5.45 10.82 -15.29
C PRO A 102 5.65 11.28 -13.84
N THR A 103 6.79 10.91 -13.24
CA THR A 103 7.17 11.46 -11.94
C THR A 103 7.28 12.98 -12.04
N VAL A 104 6.49 13.71 -11.26
CA VAL A 104 6.56 15.17 -11.21
C VAL A 104 7.89 15.57 -10.55
N LEU A 105 8.64 16.42 -11.25
CA LEU A 105 9.91 16.96 -10.76
C LEU A 105 9.65 18.18 -9.88
N GLY A 106 10.42 18.28 -8.79
CA GLY A 106 10.42 19.45 -7.91
C GLY A 106 11.22 20.61 -8.48
N THR A 107 11.29 21.71 -7.73
CA THR A 107 12.05 22.92 -8.07
C THR A 107 13.56 22.68 -8.24
N ASP A 108 14.07 21.54 -7.75
CA ASP A 108 15.47 21.12 -7.83
C ASP A 108 15.74 20.04 -8.91
N GLY A 109 14.73 19.70 -9.73
CA GLY A 109 14.85 18.68 -10.79
C GLY A 109 14.85 17.23 -10.30
N ARG A 110 14.72 16.98 -8.98
CA ARG A 110 14.55 15.63 -8.41
C ARG A 110 13.06 15.31 -8.26
N LYS A 111 12.72 14.07 -7.85
CA LYS A 111 11.34 13.70 -7.53
C LYS A 111 10.76 14.70 -6.51
N MET A 112 9.62 15.30 -6.86
CA MET A 112 8.93 16.24 -5.98
C MET A 112 8.49 15.55 -4.69
N SER A 113 8.80 16.13 -3.53
CA SER A 113 8.31 15.67 -2.23
C SER A 113 8.34 16.78 -1.18
N LYS A 114 7.32 16.80 -0.30
CA LYS A 114 7.26 17.78 0.80
C LYS A 114 8.46 17.70 1.73
N SER A 115 8.95 16.48 1.99
CA SER A 115 10.08 16.25 2.90
C SER A 115 11.43 16.63 2.31
N ALA A 116 11.55 16.77 0.99
CA ALA A 116 12.74 17.30 0.33
C ALA A 116 12.72 18.84 0.20
N GLY A 117 11.61 19.50 0.57
CA GLY A 117 11.48 20.96 0.44
C GLY A 117 11.48 21.46 -1.01
N ASN A 118 11.21 20.59 -1.98
CA ASN A 118 11.21 20.89 -3.41
C ASN A 118 9.80 20.83 -4.04
N ALA A 119 8.76 20.85 -3.20
CA ALA A 119 7.36 20.74 -3.62
C ALA A 119 6.68 22.11 -3.64
N LEU A 120 5.89 22.34 -4.69
CA LEU A 120 4.91 23.42 -4.76
C LEU A 120 3.56 22.86 -4.31
N GLU A 121 2.92 23.49 -3.33
CA GLU A 121 1.61 23.05 -2.86
C GLU A 121 0.50 23.59 -3.76
N LEU A 122 -0.57 22.80 -3.95
CA LEU A 122 -1.71 23.19 -4.79
C LEU A 122 -2.46 24.43 -4.27
N ARG A 123 -2.17 24.84 -3.04
CA ARG A 123 -2.80 25.98 -2.35
C ARG A 123 -1.89 27.19 -2.23
N ASP A 124 -0.66 27.10 -2.77
CA ASP A 124 0.25 28.25 -2.80
C ASP A 124 -0.37 29.35 -3.67
N ASP A 125 -0.14 30.59 -3.28
CA ASP A 125 -0.52 31.78 -4.05
C ASP A 125 0.56 32.11 -5.09
N GLU A 126 0.27 33.08 -5.98
CA GLU A 126 1.20 33.46 -7.05
C GLU A 126 2.56 33.96 -6.50
N ASP A 127 2.57 34.57 -5.32
CA ASP A 127 3.78 35.15 -4.72
C ASP A 127 4.67 34.13 -3.99
N ALA A 128 4.15 32.94 -3.67
CA ALA A 128 4.90 31.88 -2.99
C ALA A 128 5.71 30.97 -3.93
N THR A 129 5.75 31.27 -5.23
CA THR A 129 6.42 30.47 -6.28
C THR A 129 7.68 31.15 -6.80
#